data_AF-A0A7V0NRD1-F1
#
_entry.id   AF-A0A7V0NRD1-F1
#
_cell.length_a   1.000
_cell.length_b   1.000
_cell.length_c   1.000
_cell.angle_alpha   90.00
_cell.angle_beta   90.00
_cell.angle_gamma   90.00
#
_symmetry.space_group_name_H-M   'P 1'
#
loop_
_entity.id
_entity.type
_entity.pdbx_description
1 polymer ?
#
loop_
_entity_poly.entity_id
_entity_poly.type
_entity_poly.pdbx_seq_one_letter_code
_entity_poly.pdbx_strand_id
1 'polypeptide(L)'
;MKSDLTFSKLIGSIQKIHDEFAAEASRAVNISLTLRNWLIGFYILEYEQKGADRAEYGARLLDAVSGQLSKMGVAGAAPRSLRLYRQFFGIYPQIWQTP
;
A
#
# COMPACT_ATOMS: atom_id res chain seq x y z
N MET A 1 49.44 -15.18 2.90
CA MET A 1 48.33 -14.54 2.16
C MET A 1 48.00 -13.25 2.90
N LYS A 2 48.27 -12.07 2.32
CA LYS A 2 47.94 -10.80 2.99
C LYS A 2 46.41 -10.67 3.06
N SER A 3 45.90 -10.29 4.23
CA SER A 3 44.48 -10.04 4.44
C SER A 3 43.99 -9.00 3.41
N ASP A 4 43.07 -9.43 2.55
CA ASP A 4 42.46 -8.59 1.53
C ASP A 4 41.44 -7.58 2.12
N LEU A 5 41.24 -7.59 3.44
CA LEU A 5 40.46 -6.60 4.17
C LEU A 5 41.31 -5.35 4.43
N THR A 6 40.97 -4.26 3.73
CA THR A 6 41.47 -2.92 4.05
C THR A 6 40.33 -2.08 4.64
N PHE A 7 40.66 -1.04 5.39
CA PHE A 7 39.66 -0.11 5.93
C PHE A 7 38.77 0.49 4.82
N SER A 8 39.37 0.87 3.68
CA SER A 8 38.63 1.38 2.52
C SER A 8 37.63 0.35 1.97
N LYS A 9 38.04 -0.93 1.86
CA LYS A 9 37.13 -2.00 1.45
C LYS A 9 36.02 -2.23 2.47
N LEU A 10 36.31 -2.18 3.78
CA LEU A 10 35.29 -2.28 4.83
C LEU A 10 34.25 -1.15 4.71
N ILE A 11 34.69 0.10 4.59
CA ILE A 11 33.80 1.26 4.43
C ILE A 11 32.96 1.12 3.15
N GLY A 12 33.59 0.75 2.02
CA GLY A 12 32.87 0.53 0.76
C GLY A 12 31.83 -0.58 0.85
N SER A 13 32.15 -1.69 1.54
CA SER A 13 31.20 -2.78 1.78
C SER A 13 30.03 -2.32 2.66
N ILE A 14 30.28 -1.59 3.75
CA ILE A 14 29.23 -1.07 4.63
C ILE A 14 28.31 -0.10 3.87
N GLN A 15 28.89 0.83 3.11
CA GLN A 15 28.11 1.79 2.32
C GLN A 15 27.23 1.07 1.29
N LYS A 16 27.79 0.12 0.56
CA LYS A 16 27.03 -0.66 -0.42
C LYS A 16 25.87 -1.42 0.22
N ILE A 17 26.12 -2.10 1.34
CA ILE A 17 25.06 -2.80 2.10
C ILE A 17 23.98 -1.81 2.52
N HIS A 18 24.36 -0.66 3.09
CA HIS A 18 23.40 0.37 3.50
C HIS A 18 22.50 0.82 2.35
N ASP A 19 23.08 1.16 1.20
CA ASP A 19 22.34 1.66 0.04
C ASP A 19 21.41 0.58 -0.54
N GLU A 20 21.88 -0.66 -0.63
CA GLU A 20 21.08 -1.79 -1.13
C GLU A 20 19.84 -2.05 -0.25
N PHE A 21 20.03 -2.11 1.07
CA PHE A 21 18.93 -2.38 2.00
C PHE A 21 18.00 -1.18 2.18
N ALA A 22 18.49 0.07 2.09
CA ALA A 22 17.65 1.25 2.09
C ALA A 22 16.74 1.30 0.85
N ALA A 23 17.29 0.96 -0.32
CA ALA A 23 16.53 0.86 -1.56
C ALA A 23 15.52 -0.29 -1.51
N GLU A 24 15.89 -1.45 -0.94
CA GLU A 24 14.98 -2.59 -0.76
C GLU A 24 13.83 -2.26 0.20
N ALA A 25 14.11 -1.64 1.35
CA ALA A 25 13.09 -1.20 2.28
C ALA A 25 12.09 -0.23 1.61
N SER A 26 12.60 0.72 0.82
CA SER A 26 11.75 1.65 0.07
C SER A 26 10.87 0.94 -0.96
N ARG A 27 11.42 -0.04 -1.71
CA ARG A 27 10.64 -0.87 -2.64
C ARG A 27 9.55 -1.66 -1.91
N ALA A 28 9.90 -2.32 -0.81
CA ALA A 28 8.97 -3.13 -0.03
C ALA A 28 7.80 -2.28 0.52
N VAL A 29 8.09 -1.06 1.01
CA VAL A 29 7.06 -0.11 1.46
C VAL A 29 6.17 0.31 0.30
N ASN A 30 6.73 0.68 -0.86
CA ASN A 30 5.97 1.12 -2.02
C ASN A 30 5.06 0.01 -2.58
N ILE A 31 5.56 -1.23 -2.65
CA ILE A 31 4.78 -2.40 -3.06
C ILE A 31 3.63 -2.61 -2.06
N SER A 32 3.95 -2.65 -0.76
CA SER A 32 2.95 -2.87 0.29
C SER A 32 1.85 -1.81 0.28
N LEU A 33 2.20 -0.53 0.12
CA LEU A 33 1.24 0.57 0.04
C LEU A 33 0.39 0.48 -1.23
N THR A 34 0.99 0.18 -2.38
CA THR A 34 0.26 0.01 -3.65
C THR A 34 -0.77 -1.10 -3.53
N LEU A 35 -0.35 -2.28 -3.08
CA LEU A 35 -1.24 -3.44 -2.94
C LEU A 35 -2.32 -3.21 -1.88
N ARG A 36 -1.97 -2.64 -0.73
CA ARG A 36 -2.94 -2.27 0.32
C ARG A 36 -4.02 -1.35 -0.24
N ASN A 37 -3.63 -0.28 -0.92
CA ASN A 37 -4.55 0.70 -1.46
C ASN A 37 -5.45 0.09 -2.55
N TRP A 38 -4.90 -0.77 -3.40
CA TRP A 38 -5.66 -1.52 -4.40
C TRP A 38 -6.70 -2.46 -3.76
N LEU A 39 -6.30 -3.24 -2.74
CA LEU A 39 -7.18 -4.17 -2.03
C LEU A 39 -8.31 -3.46 -1.28
N ILE A 40 -8.02 -2.30 -0.66
CA ILE A 40 -9.08 -1.49 -0.04
C ILE A 40 -10.09 -1.06 -1.12
N GLY A 41 -9.62 -0.65 -2.30
CA GLY A 41 -10.47 -0.34 -3.44
C GLY A 41 -11.36 -1.49 -3.88
N PHE A 42 -10.79 -2.69 -3.97
CA PHE A 42 -11.52 -3.93 -4.25
C PHE A 42 -12.66 -4.15 -3.26
N TYR A 43 -12.37 -4.12 -1.95
CA TYR A 43 -13.39 -4.36 -0.93
C TYR A 43 -14.50 -3.31 -0.92
N ILE A 44 -14.16 -2.04 -1.16
CA ILE A 44 -15.17 -0.98 -1.31
C ILE A 44 -16.08 -1.29 -2.49
N LEU A 45 -15.53 -1.61 -3.67
CA LEU A 45 -16.33 -1.85 -4.86
C LEU A 45 -17.18 -3.13 -4.75
N GLU A 46 -16.63 -4.20 -4.16
CA GLU A 46 -17.39 -5.43 -3.90
C GLU A 46 -18.55 -5.18 -2.93
N TYR A 47 -18.34 -4.41 -1.87
CA TYR A 47 -19.41 -4.03 -0.94
C TYR A 47 -20.48 -3.17 -1.63
N GLU A 48 -20.08 -2.20 -2.46
CA GLU A 48 -21.04 -1.40 -3.24
C GLU A 48 -21.87 -2.28 -4.20
N GLN A 49 -21.31 -3.37 -4.73
CA GLN A 49 -22.00 -4.26 -5.67
C GLN A 49 -22.84 -5.35 -5.00
N LYS A 50 -22.40 -5.88 -3.86
CA LYS A 50 -22.97 -7.11 -3.27
C LYS A 50 -23.29 -6.99 -1.78
N GLY A 51 -23.01 -5.85 -1.15
CA GLY A 51 -23.30 -5.61 0.27
C GLY A 51 -24.80 -5.71 0.56
N ALA A 52 -25.17 -6.47 1.58
CA ALA A 52 -26.57 -6.70 1.96
C ALA A 52 -27.24 -5.44 2.51
N ASP A 53 -26.48 -4.62 3.22
CA ASP A 53 -26.86 -3.37 3.88
C ASP A 53 -26.35 -2.12 3.15
N ARG A 54 -25.82 -2.26 1.92
CA ARG A 54 -25.27 -1.14 1.14
C ARG A 54 -26.24 0.03 0.96
N ALA A 55 -27.54 -0.25 0.92
CA ALA A 55 -28.60 0.75 0.76
C ALA A 55 -28.71 1.69 1.97
N GLU A 56 -28.32 1.24 3.17
CA GLU A 56 -28.30 2.04 4.39
C GLU A 56 -27.25 3.17 4.31
N TYR A 57 -26.09 2.86 3.74
CA TYR A 57 -24.97 3.80 3.67
C TYR A 57 -25.00 4.67 2.41
N GLY A 58 -25.33 4.08 1.25
CA GLY A 58 -25.48 4.77 -0.03
C GLY A 58 -24.33 5.75 -0.31
N ALA A 59 -24.68 7.02 -0.57
CA ALA A 59 -23.74 8.08 -0.91
C ALA A 59 -22.73 8.41 0.22
N ARG A 60 -23.01 8.03 1.47
CA ARG A 60 -22.18 8.32 2.65
C ARG A 60 -21.23 7.18 3.01
N LEU A 61 -21.20 6.09 2.24
CA LEU A 61 -20.38 4.92 2.51
C LEU A 61 -18.92 5.27 2.86
N LEU A 62 -18.27 6.09 2.04
CA LEU A 62 -16.85 6.39 2.23
C LEU A 62 -16.58 7.26 3.46
N ASP A 63 -17.52 8.12 3.84
CA ASP A 63 -17.41 8.92 5.06
C ASP A 63 -17.62 8.04 6.30
N ALA A 64 -18.56 7.10 6.26
CA ALA A 64 -18.78 6.12 7.32
C ALA A 64 -17.57 5.18 7.51
N VAL A 65 -17.05 4.61 6.42
CA VAL A 65 -15.84 3.77 6.43
C VAL A 65 -14.66 4.55 6.97
N SER A 66 -14.46 5.79 6.50
CA SER A 66 -13.40 6.66 7.01
C SER A 66 -13.50 6.87 8.52
N GLY A 67 -14.68 7.23 9.01
CA GLY A 67 -14.92 7.44 10.43
C GLY A 67 -14.62 6.21 11.29
N GLN A 68 -14.98 5.01 10.84
CA GLN A 68 -14.67 3.77 11.55
C GLN A 68 -13.17 3.43 11.51
N LEU A 69 -12.55 3.52 10.33
CA LEU A 69 -11.12 3.23 10.17
C LEU A 69 -10.24 4.23 10.95
N SER A 70 -10.63 5.49 11.02
CA SER A 70 -9.94 6.50 11.83
C SER A 70 -10.00 6.18 13.33
N LYS A 71 -11.14 5.70 13.84
CA LYS A 71 -11.26 5.24 15.24
C LYS A 71 -10.36 4.05 15.54
N MET A 72 -10.08 3.21 14.54
CA MET A 72 -9.17 2.07 14.63
C MET A 72 -7.69 2.46 14.40
N GLY A 73 -7.37 3.74 14.21
CA GLY A 73 -5.99 4.20 13.99
C GLY A 73 -5.44 3.86 12.60
N VAL A 74 -6.29 3.55 11.63
CA VAL A 74 -5.85 3.17 10.28
C VAL A 74 -5.44 4.41 9.50
N ALA A 75 -4.13 4.54 9.26
CA ALA A 75 -3.57 5.62 8.46
C ALA A 75 -4.05 5.58 6.99
N GLY A 76 -4.12 6.75 6.36
CA GLY A 76 -4.52 6.89 4.96
C GLY A 76 -5.99 6.59 4.66
N ALA A 77 -6.86 6.48 5.69
CA ALA A 77 -8.28 6.14 5.54
C ALA A 77 -9.21 7.37 5.40
N ALA A 78 -8.69 8.54 5.01
CA ALA A 78 -9.53 9.72 4.77
C ALA A 78 -10.51 9.47 3.59
N PRO A 79 -11.70 10.12 3.55
CA PRO A 79 -12.69 9.83 2.51
C PRO A 79 -12.18 10.06 1.08
N ARG A 80 -11.29 11.05 0.90
CA ARG A 80 -10.60 11.30 -0.37
C ARG A 80 -9.70 10.14 -0.77
N SER A 81 -8.93 9.60 0.16
CA SER A 81 -8.05 8.44 -0.10
C SER A 81 -8.87 7.21 -0.47
N LEU A 82 -9.97 6.93 0.25
CA LEU A 82 -10.86 5.81 -0.06
C LEU A 82 -11.49 5.93 -1.44
N ARG A 83 -11.87 7.15 -1.89
CA ARG A 83 -12.31 7.39 -3.28
C ARG A 83 -11.24 7.02 -4.29
N LEU A 84 -9.99 7.43 -4.05
CA LEU A 84 -8.87 7.12 -4.94
C LEU A 84 -8.58 5.62 -4.96
N TYR A 85 -8.64 4.93 -3.83
CA TYR A 85 -8.45 3.49 -3.75
C TYR A 85 -9.53 2.74 -4.53
N ARG A 86 -10.80 3.10 -4.35
CA ARG A 86 -11.92 2.57 -5.13
C ARG A 86 -11.71 2.77 -6.63
N GLN A 87 -11.32 3.98 -7.04
CA GLN A 87 -11.02 4.28 -8.44
C GLN A 87 -9.83 3.46 -8.96
N PHE A 88 -8.78 3.32 -8.15
CA PHE A 88 -7.57 2.59 -8.52
C PHE A 88 -7.88 1.13 -8.85
N PHE A 89 -8.65 0.44 -8.00
CA PHE A 89 -9.13 -0.92 -8.31
C PHE A 89 -10.00 -0.94 -9.57
N GLY A 90 -10.95 -0.01 -9.69
CA GLY A 90 -11.86 0.04 -10.83
C GLY A 90 -11.16 0.26 -12.18
N ILE A 91 -10.05 1.00 -12.22
CA ILE A 91 -9.25 1.21 -13.44
C ILE A 91 -8.34 0.01 -13.72
N TYR A 92 -7.77 -0.61 -12.68
CA TYR A 92 -6.78 -1.68 -12.83
C TYR A 92 -7.20 -2.98 -12.10
N PRO A 93 -8.33 -3.60 -12.44
CA PRO A 93 -8.79 -4.81 -11.76
C PRO A 93 -7.87 -6.03 -11.99
N GLN A 94 -7.02 -5.97 -13.03
CA GLN A 94 -6.09 -7.04 -13.40
C GLN A 94 -4.62 -6.68 -13.11
N ILE A 95 -4.33 -5.75 -12.20
CA ILE A 95 -2.95 -5.30 -11.94
C ILE A 95 -1.98 -6.42 -11.50
N TRP A 96 -2.51 -7.56 -11.05
CA TRP A 96 -1.74 -8.74 -10.65
C TRP A 96 -1.46 -9.70 -11.80
N GLN A 97 -2.13 -9.53 -12.95
CA GLN A 97 -1.86 -10.33 -14.13
C GLN A 97 -0.61 -9.75 -14.79
N THR A 98 0.47 -10.52 -14.77
CA THR A 98 1.62 -10.27 -15.64
C THR A 98 1.25 -10.82 -17.02
N PRO A 99 1.62 -10.16 -18.14
CA PRO A 99 1.45 -10.73 -19.48
C PRO A 99 2.07 -12.14 -19.60
#